data_AF-A0A023G7Z1-F1
#
_entry.id   AF-A0A023G7Z1-F1
#
_cell.length_a   1.000
_cell.length_b   1.000
_cell.length_c   1.000
_cell.angle_alpha   90.00
_cell.angle_beta   90.00
_cell.angle_gamma   90.00
#
_symmetry.space_group_name_H-M   'P 1'
#
loop_
_entity.id
_entity.type
_entity.pdbx_description
1 polymer ?
#
loop_
_entity_poly.entity_id
_entity_poly.type
_entity_poly.pdbx_seq_one_letter_code
_entity_poly.pdbx_strand_id
1 'polypeptide(L)' 'MQNNLLYALGLLLCFQSLILSVNGCLTNPPQKKASSPQCVGQFCGFWGYCWKGCSCYGQNPWCSGYCIG' A
#
# COMPACT_ATOMS: atom_id res chain seq x y z
N MET A 1 -17.00 -32.29 -11.48
CA MET A 1 -17.49 -30.90 -11.66
C MET A 1 -17.44 -30.08 -10.36
N GLN A 2 -17.69 -30.67 -9.19
CA GLN A 2 -17.67 -29.96 -7.90
C GLN A 2 -16.29 -29.38 -7.50
N ASN A 3 -15.19 -30.11 -7.76
CA ASN A 3 -13.85 -29.62 -7.44
C ASN A 3 -13.47 -28.35 -8.22
N ASN A 4 -13.79 -28.27 -9.51
CA ASN A 4 -13.47 -27.11 -10.33
C ASN A 4 -14.19 -25.84 -9.81
N LEU A 5 -15.39 -26.02 -9.25
CA LEU A 5 -16.18 -24.94 -8.69
C LEU A 5 -15.57 -24.40 -7.38
N LEU A 6 -15.04 -25.29 -6.54
CA LEU A 6 -14.28 -24.90 -5.34
C LEU A 6 -12.98 -24.17 -5.67
N TYR A 7 -12.23 -24.65 -6.67
CA TYR A 7 -11.02 -23.96 -7.13
C TYR A 7 -11.33 -22.58 -7.71
N ALA A 8 -12.40 -22.45 -8.49
CA ALA A 8 -12.83 -21.17 -9.05
C ALA A 8 -13.23 -20.18 -7.95
N LEU A 9 -13.97 -20.61 -6.93
CA LEU A 9 -14.34 -19.79 -5.78
C LEU A 9 -13.11 -19.36 -4.96
N GLY A 10 -12.16 -20.27 -4.73
CA GLY A 10 -10.91 -19.95 -4.04
C GLY A 10 -10.07 -18.93 -4.80
N LEU A 11 -9.92 -19.09 -6.11
CA LEU A 11 -9.23 -18.11 -6.96
C LEU A 11 -9.93 -16.75 -6.93
N LEU A 12 -11.26 -16.71 -7.04
CA LEU A 12 -12.05 -15.47 -6.99
C LEU A 12 -11.85 -14.72 -5.67
N LEU A 13 -11.88 -15.42 -4.54
CA LEU A 13 -11.65 -14.81 -3.22
C LEU A 13 -10.23 -14.26 -3.08
N CYS A 14 -9.23 -14.98 -3.59
CA CYS A 14 -7.86 -14.50 -3.64
C CYS A 14 -7.74 -13.23 -4.49
N PHE A 15 -8.30 -13.21 -5.70
CA PHE A 15 -8.29 -12.03 -6.57
C PHE A 15 -9.04 -10.85 -5.95
N GLN A 16 -10.20 -11.07 -5.32
CA GLN A 16 -10.94 -10.02 -4.63
C GLN A 16 -10.12 -9.40 -3.50
N SER A 17 -9.46 -10.24 -2.69
CA SER A 17 -8.58 -9.78 -1.61
C SER A 17 -7.40 -8.96 -2.14
N LEU A 18 -6.82 -9.40 -3.26
CA LEU A 18 -5.71 -8.71 -3.93
C LEU A 18 -6.17 -7.37 -4.53
N ILE A 19 -7.29 -7.34 -5.24
CA ILE A 19 -7.85 -6.13 -5.87
C ILE A 19 -8.27 -5.10 -4.82
N LEU A 20 -8.94 -5.52 -3.74
CA LEU A 20 -9.27 -4.62 -2.62
C LEU A 20 -8.01 -4.05 -1.99
N SER A 21 -6.96 -4.87 -1.84
CA SER A 21 -5.72 -4.38 -1.26
C SER A 21 -5.01 -3.38 -2.15
N VAL A 22 -5.07 -3.54 -3.48
CA VAL A 22 -4.44 -2.61 -4.45
C VAL A 22 -5.24 -1.30 -4.56
N ASN A 23 -6.57 -1.34 -4.48
CA ASN A 23 -7.40 -0.12 -4.41
C ASN A 23 -7.19 0.67 -3.11
N GLY A 24 -6.71 0.02 -2.05
CA GLY A 24 -6.30 0.67 -0.80
C GLY A 24 -4.89 1.28 -0.85
N CYS A 25 -4.11 1.05 -1.91
CA CYS A 25 -2.81 1.69 -2.05
C CYS A 25 -2.96 3.21 -2.22
N LEU A 26 -2.05 3.97 -1.61
CA LEU A 26 -1.91 5.39 -1.93
C LEU A 26 -1.44 5.51 -3.38
N THR A 27 -2.36 5.81 -4.29
CA THR A 27 -2.06 6.09 -5.70
C THR A 27 -1.44 7.47 -5.90
N ASN A 28 -1.70 8.40 -4.97
CA ASN A 28 -1.17 9.74 -5.00
C ASN A 28 -0.15 9.92 -3.86
N PRO A 29 1.15 10.09 -4.17
CA PRO A 29 2.14 10.42 -3.16
C PRO A 29 1.81 11.77 -2.52
N PRO A 30 2.03 11.93 -1.20
CA PRO A 30 1.86 13.21 -0.54
C PRO A 30 2.80 14.24 -1.16
N GLN A 31 2.24 15.35 -1.62
CA GLN A 31 3.02 16.42 -2.24
C GLN A 31 3.74 17.23 -1.17
N LYS A 32 5.04 17.41 -1.37
CA LYS A 32 5.90 18.22 -0.51
C LYS A 32 5.46 19.69 -0.59
N LYS A 33 4.98 20.25 0.51
CA LYS A 33 4.71 21.69 0.63
C LYS A 33 6.00 22.41 1.05
N ALA A 34 6.06 23.73 0.86
CA ALA A 34 7.25 24.52 1.20
C ALA A 34 7.70 24.39 2.68
N SER A 35 6.77 24.12 3.59
CA SER A 35 7.02 23.88 5.02
C SER A 35 7.20 22.40 5.39
N SER A 36 7.05 21.47 4.45
CA SER A 36 7.10 20.03 4.73
C SER A 36 8.55 19.53 4.92
N PRO A 37 8.78 18.59 5.87
CA PRO A 37 10.05 17.90 6.00
C PRO A 37 10.55 17.30 4.68
N GLN A 38 11.88 17.18 4.52
CA GLN A 38 12.47 16.65 3.29
C GLN A 38 12.05 15.21 2.99
N CYS A 39 11.64 14.46 4.01
CA CYS A 39 11.18 13.09 3.88
C CYS A 39 9.75 12.95 3.35
N VAL A 40 8.93 14.02 3.29
CA VAL A 40 7.56 13.93 2.78
C VAL A 40 7.55 13.55 1.30
N GLY A 41 6.79 12.51 0.97
CA GLY A 41 6.68 11.96 -0.39
C GLY A 41 7.72 10.89 -0.73
N GLN A 42 8.67 10.60 0.17
CA GLN A 42 9.57 9.45 0.00
C GLN A 42 8.81 8.14 0.10
N PHE A 43 9.28 7.15 -0.64
CA PHE A 43 8.70 5.81 -0.62
C PHE A 43 9.07 5.11 0.68
N CYS A 44 8.05 4.71 1.42
CA CYS A 44 8.18 3.83 2.57
C CYS A 44 7.77 2.42 2.12
N GLY A 45 8.75 1.62 1.70
CA GLY A 45 8.51 0.25 1.25
C GLY A 45 8.15 -0.70 2.39
N PHE A 46 8.33 -2.00 2.16
CA PHE A 46 8.02 -3.08 3.11
C PHE A 46 8.70 -2.95 4.49
N TRP A 47 9.82 -2.21 4.57
CA TRP A 47 10.59 -2.00 5.80
C TRP A 47 10.22 -0.72 6.57
N GLY A 48 9.19 0.01 6.16
CA GLY A 48 8.61 1.06 7.01
C GLY A 48 9.46 2.31 7.22
N TYR A 49 10.62 2.42 6.55
CA TYR A 49 11.62 3.42 6.93
C TYR A 49 11.37 4.79 6.30
N CYS A 50 11.31 5.81 7.16
CA CYS A 50 11.29 7.22 6.81
C CYS A 50 12.38 7.96 7.58
N TRP A 51 12.96 9.01 6.99
CA TRP A 51 13.94 9.85 7.68
C TRP A 51 13.31 10.53 8.90
N LYS A 52 14.10 10.74 9.96
CA LYS A 52 13.69 11.41 11.21
C LYS A 52 12.79 12.62 10.95
N GLY A 53 11.62 12.62 11.59
CA GLY A 53 10.60 13.65 11.45
C GLY A 53 9.44 13.28 10.49
N CYS A 54 9.50 12.11 9.84
CA CYS A 54 8.38 11.57 9.08
C CYS A 54 7.94 10.20 9.57
N SER A 55 6.64 9.94 9.39
CA SER A 55 5.99 8.65 9.64
C SER A 55 5.60 8.00 8.31
N CYS A 56 5.68 6.68 8.25
CA CYS A 56 5.19 5.95 7.11
C CYS A 56 3.66 5.81 7.15
N TYR A 57 2.99 6.15 6.04
CA TYR A 57 1.55 6.06 5.92
C TYR A 57 1.12 5.25 4.68
N GLY A 58 0.06 4.44 4.84
CA GLY A 58 -0.51 3.62 3.77
C GLY A 58 0.28 2.38 3.37
N GLN A 59 1.26 1.97 4.18
CA GLN A 59 1.97 0.70 4.01
C GLN A 59 1.06 -0.47 4.37
N ASN A 60 1.02 -1.49 3.52
CA ASN A 60 0.38 -2.78 3.81
C ASN A 60 1.14 -3.93 3.10
N PRO A 61 0.76 -5.20 3.28
CA PRO A 61 1.48 -6.33 2.67
C PRO A 61 1.53 -6.34 1.13
N TRP A 62 0.70 -5.52 0.48
CA TRP A 62 0.50 -5.48 -0.96
C TRP A 62 0.87 -4.11 -1.58
N CYS A 63 1.00 -3.09 -0.75
CA CYS A 63 1.24 -1.70 -1.12
C CYS A 63 2.40 -1.14 -0.31
N SER A 64 3.29 -0.43 -1.00
CA SER A 64 4.22 0.43 -0.30
C SER A 64 3.52 1.73 0.11
N GLY A 65 3.90 2.25 1.27
CA GLY A 65 3.42 3.52 1.78
C GLY A 65 4.29 4.69 1.33
N TYR A 66 3.93 5.87 1.81
CA TYR A 66 4.72 7.08 1.63
C TYR A 66 4.97 7.75 2.97
N CYS A 67 6.11 8.42 3.07
CA CYS A 67 6.47 9.20 4.23
C CYS A 67 5.65 10.49 4.28
N ILE A 68 5.05 10.76 5.44
CA ILE A 68 4.33 11.98 5.79
C ILE A 68 5.02 12.64 6.99
N GLY A 69 4.96 13.97 7.09
CA GLY A 69 5.67 14.75 8.10
C GLY A 69 4.74 15.70 8.84
#